data_AF-A0A957UXU0-F1
#
_entry.id   AF-A0A957UXU0-F1
#
_cell.length_a   1.000
_cell.length_b   1.000
_cell.length_c   1.000
_cell.angle_alpha   90.00
_cell.angle_beta   90.00
_cell.angle_gamma   90.00
#
_symmetry.space_group_name_H-M   'P 1'
#
loop_
_entity.id
_entity.type
_entity.pdbx_description
1 polymer ?
#
loop_
_entity_poly.entity_id
_entity_poly.type
_entity_poly.pdbx_seq_one_letter_code
_entity_poly.pdbx_strand_id
1 'polypeptide(L)'
;PQISFGEDLMSRVSYVMMNDDGTEKMHDAIIKALNKLAGQAAHAAGLKIRDIHELVVAGNTTMMHLFLGVDPRELGGTPFALANRDAMDIKARDLGL
;
A
#
# COMPACT_ATOMS: atom_id res chain seq x y z
N PRO A 1 7.38 3.41 4.40
CA PRO A 1 7.66 4.78 3.87
C PRO A 1 8.13 4.71 2.41
N GLN A 2 7.51 5.47 1.50
CA GLN A 2 7.76 5.34 0.06
C GLN A 2 8.56 6.47 -0.59
N ILE A 3 8.90 7.52 0.16
CA ILE A 3 9.60 8.71 -0.37
C ILE A 3 10.92 8.33 -1.07
N SER A 4 11.60 7.28 -0.60
CA SER A 4 12.83 6.75 -1.22
C SER A 4 12.64 6.19 -2.63
N PHE A 5 11.40 5.91 -3.04
CA PHE A 5 11.03 5.40 -4.38
C PHE A 5 10.38 6.49 -5.24
N GLY A 6 10.17 7.69 -4.71
CA GLY A 6 9.46 8.79 -5.37
C GLY A 6 8.77 9.69 -4.37
N GLU A 7 9.04 10.98 -4.47
CA GLU A 7 8.48 11.99 -3.57
C GLU A 7 6.98 12.17 -3.77
N ASP A 8 6.54 12.17 -5.04
CA ASP A 8 5.15 12.36 -5.46
C ASP A 8 4.58 11.11 -6.15
N LEU A 9 3.34 11.23 -6.65
CA LEU A 9 2.63 10.15 -7.33
C LEU A 9 3.33 9.73 -8.63
N MET A 10 3.68 10.69 -9.50
CA MET A 10 4.20 10.40 -10.83
C MET A 10 5.62 9.83 -10.77
N SER A 11 6.44 10.31 -9.84
CA SER A 11 7.77 9.78 -9.58
C SER A 11 7.73 8.34 -9.08
N ARG A 12 6.74 7.95 -8.26
CA ARG A 12 6.53 6.54 -7.88
C ARG A 12 6.09 5.67 -9.06
N VAL A 13 5.16 6.15 -9.89
CA VAL A 13 4.76 5.43 -11.10
C VAL A 13 5.96 5.24 -12.03
N SER A 14 6.77 6.29 -12.20
CA SER A 14 8.02 6.25 -12.97
C SER A 14 9.01 5.24 -12.40
N TYR A 15 9.13 5.14 -11.08
CA TYR A 15 9.96 4.14 -10.42
C TYR A 15 9.51 2.71 -10.74
N VAL A 16 8.20 2.42 -10.71
CA VAL A 16 7.67 1.11 -11.14
C VAL A 16 7.97 0.84 -12.61
N MET A 17 7.86 1.84 -13.48
CA MET A 17 8.17 1.68 -14.91
C MET A 17 9.65 1.36 -15.17
N MET A 18 10.54 1.83 -14.30
CA MET A 18 11.99 1.66 -14.44
C MET A 18 12.54 0.43 -13.69
N ASN A 19 11.75 -0.18 -12.81
CA ASN A 19 12.18 -1.28 -11.96
C ASN A 19 11.11 -2.37 -11.93
N ASP A 20 11.42 -3.55 -12.45
CA ASP A 20 10.47 -4.67 -12.51
C ASP A 20 9.93 -5.09 -11.12
N ASP A 21 10.74 -4.90 -10.08
CA ASP A 21 10.38 -5.18 -8.67
C ASP A 21 9.86 -3.95 -7.91
N GLY A 22 9.59 -2.85 -8.62
CA GLY A 22 9.23 -1.56 -8.01
C GLY A 22 7.89 -1.61 -7.25
N THR A 23 6.89 -2.29 -7.81
CA THR A 23 5.58 -2.48 -7.16
C THR A 23 5.73 -3.29 -5.87
N GLU A 24 6.44 -4.41 -5.91
CA GLU A 24 6.69 -5.29 -4.76
C GLU A 24 7.41 -4.54 -3.63
N LYS A 25 8.52 -3.85 -3.95
CA LYS A 25 9.27 -3.04 -2.98
C LYS A 25 8.41 -2.00 -2.28
N MET A 26 7.55 -1.33 -3.04
CA MET A 26 6.67 -0.28 -2.52
C MET A 26 5.51 -0.83 -1.70
N HIS A 27 4.94 -1.97 -2.10
CA HIS A 27 3.98 -2.72 -1.30
C HIS A 27 4.58 -3.13 0.04
N ASP A 28 5.73 -3.81 0.01
CA ASP A 28 6.50 -4.21 1.19
C ASP A 28 6.78 -3.05 2.15
N ALA A 29 7.16 -1.89 1.60
CA ALA A 29 7.45 -0.71 2.38
C ALA A 29 6.20 -0.10 3.05
N ILE A 30 5.01 -0.30 2.48
CA ILE A 30 3.73 0.05 3.11
C ILE A 30 3.42 -0.97 4.21
N ILE A 31 3.43 -2.26 3.91
CA ILE A 31 3.07 -3.32 4.86
C ILE A 31 3.97 -3.28 6.09
N LYS A 32 5.29 -3.15 5.92
CA LYS A 32 6.25 -2.97 7.03
C LYS A 32 5.93 -1.74 7.88
N ALA A 33 5.51 -0.64 7.27
CA ALA A 33 5.14 0.58 7.99
C ALA A 33 3.83 0.41 8.76
N LEU A 34 2.81 -0.20 8.15
CA LEU A 34 1.53 -0.47 8.80
C LEU A 34 1.69 -1.42 9.99
N ASN A 35 2.42 -2.52 9.84
CA ASN A 35 2.70 -3.45 10.93
C ASN A 35 3.43 -2.77 12.10
N LYS A 36 4.38 -1.89 11.81
CA LYS A 36 5.04 -1.08 12.84
C LYS A 36 4.07 -0.16 13.56
N LEU A 37 3.25 0.59 12.81
CA LEU A 37 2.26 1.53 13.38
C LEU A 37 1.19 0.80 14.20
N ALA A 38 0.69 -0.33 13.71
CA ALA A 38 -0.27 -1.18 14.41
C ALA A 38 0.30 -1.71 15.73
N GLY A 39 1.54 -2.20 15.71
CA GLY A 39 2.24 -2.63 16.93
C GLY A 39 2.42 -1.49 17.95
N GLN A 40 2.78 -0.29 17.48
CA GLN A 40 2.89 0.89 18.33
C GLN A 40 1.54 1.32 18.92
N ALA A 41 0.47 1.31 18.11
CA ALA A 41 -0.88 1.65 18.55
C ALA A 41 -1.40 0.64 19.59
N ALA A 42 -1.24 -0.66 19.35
CA ALA A 42 -1.59 -1.71 20.30
C ALA A 42 -0.83 -1.54 21.61
N HIS A 43 0.49 -1.33 21.56
CA HIS A 43 1.30 -1.11 22.75
C HIS A 43 0.86 0.12 23.55
N ALA A 44 0.59 1.24 22.89
CA ALA A 44 0.10 2.46 23.52
C ALA A 44 -1.26 2.27 24.21
N ALA A 45 -2.09 1.35 23.69
CA ALA A 45 -3.37 0.98 24.27
C ALA A 45 -3.28 -0.14 25.34
N GLY A 46 -2.08 -0.68 25.62
CA GLY A 46 -1.91 -1.84 26.51
C GLY A 46 -2.45 -3.16 25.95
N LEU A 47 -2.65 -3.23 24.63
CA LEU A 47 -3.18 -4.38 23.90
C LEU A 47 -2.06 -5.13 23.15
N LYS A 48 -2.39 -6.32 22.65
CA LYS A 48 -1.53 -7.07 21.73
C LYS A 48 -1.98 -6.77 20.30
N ILE A 49 -1.06 -6.89 19.33
CA ILE A 49 -1.39 -6.67 17.91
C ILE A 49 -2.54 -7.58 17.42
N ARG A 50 -2.62 -8.81 17.94
CA ARG A 50 -3.69 -9.78 17.65
C ARG A 50 -5.08 -9.36 18.14
N ASP A 51 -5.16 -8.33 18.98
CA ASP A 51 -6.41 -7.78 19.49
C ASP A 51 -6.96 -6.68 18.53
N ILE A 52 -6.23 -6.34 17.46
CA ILE A 52 -6.72 -5.53 16.34
C ILE A 52 -7.50 -6.44 15.39
N HIS A 53 -8.80 -6.20 15.26
CA HIS A 53 -9.67 -7.04 14.43
C HIS A 53 -9.94 -6.50 13.03
N GLU A 54 -9.84 -5.18 12.84
CA GLU A 54 -10.24 -4.51 11.60
C GLU A 54 -9.26 -3.38 11.28
N LEU A 55 -8.97 -3.18 9.99
CA LEU A 55 -8.20 -2.05 9.47
C LEU A 55 -8.92 -1.45 8.28
N VAL A 56 -9.30 -0.17 8.38
CA VAL A 56 -9.84 0.59 7.25
C VAL A 56 -8.73 1.43 6.64
N VAL A 57 -8.42 1.19 5.36
CA VAL A 57 -7.40 1.94 4.61
C VAL A 57 -8.08 2.83 3.58
N ALA A 58 -7.71 4.11 3.56
CA ALA A 58 -8.14 5.07 2.56
C ALA A 58 -6.93 5.81 1.99
N GLY A 59 -6.94 6.02 0.69
CA GLY A 59 -5.88 6.71 -0.03
C GLY A 59 -6.31 7.03 -1.46
N ASN A 60 -5.50 7.81 -2.16
CA ASN A 60 -5.69 7.96 -3.60
C ASN A 60 -5.47 6.62 -4.33
N THR A 61 -5.96 6.51 -5.56
CA THR A 61 -5.91 5.28 -6.37
C THR A 61 -4.51 4.68 -6.47
N THR A 62 -3.48 5.49 -6.73
CA THR A 62 -2.10 4.97 -6.85
C THR A 62 -1.63 4.33 -5.56
N MET A 63 -1.94 4.95 -4.42
CA MET A 63 -1.60 4.39 -3.11
C MET A 63 -2.38 3.12 -2.80
N MET A 64 -3.65 3.04 -3.21
CA MET A 64 -4.45 1.82 -3.04
C MET A 64 -3.92 0.68 -3.91
N HIS A 65 -3.54 0.94 -5.16
CA HIS A 65 -2.88 -0.05 -6.01
C HIS A 65 -1.59 -0.57 -5.40
N LEU A 66 -0.68 0.32 -4.99
CA LEU A 66 0.58 -0.07 -4.35
C LEU A 66 0.35 -0.83 -3.03
N PHE A 67 -0.63 -0.42 -2.23
CA PHE A 67 -1.02 -1.14 -1.02
C PHE A 67 -1.51 -2.55 -1.32
N LEU A 68 -2.27 -2.74 -2.40
CA LEU A 68 -2.79 -4.04 -2.83
C LEU A 68 -1.77 -4.87 -3.64
N GLY A 69 -0.55 -4.36 -3.86
CA GLY A 69 0.44 -5.01 -4.72
C GLY A 69 0.07 -5.00 -6.21
N VAL A 70 -0.90 -4.16 -6.60
CA VAL A 70 -1.33 -3.99 -7.98
C VAL A 70 -0.42 -2.97 -8.64
N ASP A 71 0.03 -3.30 -9.85
CA ASP A 71 0.90 -2.44 -10.63
C ASP A 71 0.20 -1.13 -11.04
N PRO A 72 0.72 0.05 -10.67
CA PRO A 72 0.10 1.33 -10.99
C PRO A 72 0.51 1.90 -12.36
N ARG A 73 1.30 1.21 -13.19
CA ARG A 73 1.81 1.73 -14.49
C ARG A 73 0.72 2.33 -15.37
N GLU A 74 -0.43 1.66 -15.47
CA GLU A 74 -1.57 2.09 -16.29
C GLU A 74 -2.24 3.37 -15.77
N LEU A 75 -1.95 3.83 -14.55
CA LEU A 75 -2.44 5.09 -14.00
C LEU A 75 -1.62 6.29 -14.46
N GLY A 76 -0.41 6.08 -15.00
CA GLY A 76 0.49 7.13 -15.48
C GLY A 76 0.30 7.49 -16.95
N GLY A 77 -0.42 6.68 -17.72
CA GLY A 77 -0.62 6.84 -19.16
C GLY A 77 -2.09 6.78 -19.56
N THR A 78 -2.45 7.46 -20.65
CA THR A 78 -3.80 7.35 -21.23
C THR A 78 -4.08 5.89 -21.64
N PRO A 79 -5.26 5.31 -21.31
CA PRO A 79 -6.50 5.95 -20.86
C PRO A 79 -6.69 6.03 -19.33
N PHE A 80 -5.62 5.93 -18.53
CA PHE A 80 -5.63 5.94 -17.07
C PHE A 80 -6.44 4.77 -16.48
N ALA A 81 -6.11 3.56 -16.92
CA ALA A 81 -6.93 2.39 -16.64
C ALA A 81 -6.91 2.00 -15.15
N LEU A 82 -8.10 1.88 -14.56
CA LEU A 82 -8.29 1.48 -13.17
C LEU A 82 -8.44 -0.04 -13.08
N ALA A 83 -7.68 -0.67 -12.17
CA ALA A 83 -7.83 -2.10 -11.88
C ALA A 83 -9.07 -2.40 -11.02
N ASN A 84 -9.42 -1.48 -10.13
CA ASN A 84 -10.61 -1.55 -9.29
C ASN A 84 -11.15 -0.13 -9.02
N ARG A 85 -12.47 -0.02 -8.84
CA ARG A 85 -13.18 1.23 -8.49
C ARG A 85 -13.96 1.12 -7.18
N ASP A 86 -14.26 -0.09 -6.74
CA ASP A 86 -15.17 -0.34 -5.62
C ASP A 86 -14.41 -0.57 -4.31
N ALA A 87 -15.10 -0.50 -3.18
CA ALA A 87 -14.54 -0.90 -1.91
C ALA A 87 -14.21 -2.40 -1.90
N MET A 88 -13.16 -2.78 -1.18
CA MET A 88 -12.73 -4.17 -1.05
C MET A 88 -12.71 -4.56 0.43
N ASP A 89 -13.11 -5.80 0.70
CA ASP A 89 -12.95 -6.47 1.98
C ASP A 89 -11.95 -7.61 1.77
N ILE A 90 -10.80 -7.53 2.43
CA ILE A 90 -9.65 -8.41 2.23
C ILE A 90 -9.14 -8.85 3.60
N LYS A 91 -8.85 -10.15 3.73
CA LYS A 91 -8.27 -10.67 4.96
C LYS A 91 -6.87 -10.11 5.16
N ALA A 92 -6.58 -9.62 6.37
CA ALA A 92 -5.27 -9.07 6.73
C ALA A 92 -4.09 -9.97 6.33
N ARG A 93 -4.22 -11.29 6.58
CA ARG A 93 -3.20 -12.29 6.25
C ARG A 93 -2.86 -12.39 4.76
N ASP A 94 -3.79 -12.03 3.87
CA ASP A 94 -3.59 -12.09 2.42
C ASP A 94 -2.79 -10.86 1.93
N LEU A 95 -2.68 -9.81 2.77
CA LEU A 95 -1.89 -8.59 2.55
C LEU A 95 -0.58 -8.55 3.34
N GLY A 96 -0.27 -9.57 4.13
CA GLY A 96 0.91 -9.58 5.01
C GLY A 96 0.77 -8.71 6.27
N LEU A 97 -0.47 -8.41 6.67
CA LEU A 97 -0.82 -7.74 7.94
C LEU A 97 -1.17 -8.75 9.04
#